data_AF-A0A0G3HD03-F1
#
_entry.id   AF-A0A0G3HD03-F1
#
_cell.length_a   1.000
_cell.length_b   1.000
_cell.length_c   1.000
_cell.angle_alpha   90.00
_cell.angle_beta   90.00
_cell.angle_gamma   90.00
#
_symmetry.space_group_name_H-M   'P 1'
#
loop_
_entity.id
_entity.type
_entity.pdbx_description
1 polymer ?
#
loop_
_entity_poly.entity_id
_entity_poly.type
_entity_poly.pdbx_seq_one_letter_code
_entity_poly.pdbx_strand_id
1 'polypeptide(L)'
;MSASTLALIALVAAVSFIVAWAFHLAQRLHRLHIRTDQARMALMAALDRRAAVVAALIPEASAAAREAESLRLDSASPAARLAAEAAMAQARREAATGTHPLLGEADVRVELAARFYHAAVTDTRAVRHHPLVRLLRLAGTAPLPDFYDLSEVVSTR
;
A
#
# COMPACT_ATOMS: atom_id res chain seq x y z
N MET A 1 45.85 8.89 31.93
CA MET A 1 44.50 8.28 31.91
C MET A 1 44.65 6.81 32.23
N SER A 2 43.85 6.28 33.15
CA SER A 2 43.91 4.85 33.52
C SER A 2 43.25 3.96 32.46
N ALA A 3 43.69 2.71 32.33
CA ALA A 3 43.10 1.76 31.37
C ALA A 3 41.58 1.58 31.57
N SER A 4 41.11 1.62 32.82
CA SER A 4 39.69 1.57 33.16
C SER A 4 38.91 2.80 32.67
N THR A 5 39.48 4.00 32.79
CA THR A 5 38.85 5.22 32.22
C THR A 5 38.73 5.16 30.70
N LEU A 6 39.74 4.62 30.00
CA LEU A 6 39.68 4.42 28.55
C LEU A 6 38.62 3.38 28.17
N ALA A 7 38.55 2.27 28.91
CA ALA A 7 37.53 1.24 28.70
C ALA A 7 36.10 1.78 28.90
N LEU A 8 35.88 2.59 29.95
CA LEU A 8 34.57 3.21 30.19
C LEU A 8 34.19 4.17 29.07
N ILE A 9 35.13 5.02 28.62
CA ILE A 9 34.89 5.94 27.50
C ILE A 9 34.55 5.17 26.22
N ALA A 10 35.30 4.12 25.91
CA ALA A 10 35.05 3.28 24.74
C ALA A 10 33.67 2.60 24.82
N LEU A 11 33.28 2.10 26.00
CA LEU A 11 31.96 1.50 26.22
C LEU A 11 30.84 2.52 26.03
N VAL A 12 30.95 3.70 26.64
CA VAL A 12 29.95 4.77 26.51
C VAL A 12 29.83 5.24 25.06
N ALA A 13 30.96 5.39 24.36
CA ALA A 13 30.97 5.74 22.94
C ALA A 13 30.29 4.66 22.09
N ALA A 14 30.60 3.38 22.33
CA ALA A 14 29.98 2.26 21.63
C ALA A 14 28.46 2.19 21.86
N VAL A 15 28.01 2.34 23.10
CA VAL A 15 26.57 2.37 23.44
C VAL A 15 25.89 3.55 22.78
N SER A 16 26.49 4.75 22.83
CA SER A 16 25.93 5.95 22.21
C SER A 16 25.79 5.79 20.69
N PHE A 17 26.80 5.19 20.05
CA PHE A 17 26.77 4.86 18.63
C PHE A 17 25.64 3.88 18.29
N ILE A 18 25.47 2.81 19.08
CA ILE A 18 24.38 1.83 18.89
C ILE A 18 23.01 2.50 19.02
N VAL A 19 22.81 3.36 20.03
CA VAL A 19 21.53 4.07 20.23
C VAL A 19 21.24 5.01 19.07
N ALA A 20 22.21 5.82 18.64
CA ALA A 20 22.05 6.72 17.50
C ALA A 20 21.74 5.96 16.20
N TRP A 21 22.43 4.84 15.98
CA TRP A 21 22.21 3.99 14.83
C TRP A 21 20.82 3.33 14.83
N ALA A 22 20.37 2.79 15.97
CA ALA A 22 19.04 2.23 16.12
C ALA A 22 17.94 3.29 15.90
N PHE A 23 18.14 4.51 16.42
CA PHE A 23 17.24 5.63 16.19
C PHE A 23 17.13 5.98 14.70
N HIS A 24 18.25 6.03 13.98
CA HIS A 24 18.26 6.32 12.54
C HIS A 24 17.51 5.24 11.72
N LEU A 25 17.68 3.97 12.08
CA LEU A 25 16.97 2.85 11.45
C LEU A 25 15.45 2.93 11.72
N ALA A 26 15.04 3.25 12.95
CA ALA A 26 13.65 3.44 13.32
C ALA A 26 13.00 4.61 12.54
N GLN A 27 13.69 5.75 12.44
CA GLN A 27 13.23 6.92 11.67
C GLN A 27 13.07 6.61 10.18
N ARG A 28 13.99 5.83 9.60
CA ARG A 28 13.90 5.38 8.21
C ARG A 28 12.69 4.47 7.99
N LEU A 29 12.44 3.54 8.90
CA LEU A 29 11.28 2.65 8.83
C LEU A 29 9.96 3.40 8.98
N HIS A 30 9.88 4.37 9.88
CA HIS A 30 8.68 5.19 10.10
C HIS A 30 8.31 6.00 8.85
N ARG A 31 9.29 6.69 8.23
CA ARG A 31 9.08 7.42 6.98
C ARG A 31 8.54 6.53 5.86
N LEU A 32 9.01 5.29 5.79
CA LEU A 32 8.59 4.35 4.77
C LEU A 32 7.14 3.85 5.01
N HIS A 33 6.76 3.64 6.27
CA HIS A 33 5.38 3.31 6.64
C HIS A 33 4.41 4.43 6.23
N ILE A 34 4.75 5.68 6.58
CA ILE A 34 3.94 6.86 6.22
C ILE A 34 3.75 6.93 4.71
N ARG A 35 4.83 6.75 3.93
CA ARG A 35 4.78 6.82 2.46
C ARG A 35 3.86 5.74 1.87
N THR A 36 3.91 4.52 2.41
CA THR A 36 3.07 3.41 1.96
C THR A 36 1.60 3.63 2.33
N ASP A 37 1.32 4.12 3.52
CA ASP A 37 -0.04 4.48 3.93
C ASP A 37 -0.62 5.61 3.08
N GLN A 38 0.19 6.64 2.79
CA GLN A 38 -0.21 7.73 1.89
C GLN A 38 -0.51 7.21 0.47
N ALA A 39 0.35 6.34 -0.08
CA ALA A 39 0.11 5.74 -1.39
C ALA A 39 -1.14 4.87 -1.42
N ARG A 40 -1.41 4.12 -0.34
CA ARG A 40 -2.64 3.32 -0.19
C ARG A 40 -3.89 4.20 -0.15
N MET A 41 -3.87 5.30 0.59
CA MET A 41 -4.98 6.25 0.63
C MET A 41 -5.24 6.90 -0.74
N ALA A 42 -4.18 7.23 -1.48
CA ALA A 42 -4.30 7.76 -2.84
C ALA A 42 -4.92 6.73 -3.80
N LEU A 43 -4.54 5.45 -3.70
CA LEU A 43 -5.15 4.37 -4.46
C LEU A 43 -6.63 4.17 -4.11
N MET A 44 -6.98 4.17 -2.82
CA MET A 44 -8.38 4.09 -2.39
C MET A 44 -9.21 5.21 -3.00
N ALA A 45 -8.76 6.46 -2.89
CA ALA A 45 -9.48 7.62 -3.43
C ALA A 45 -9.66 7.53 -4.96
N ALA A 46 -8.66 7.00 -5.67
CA ALA A 46 -8.77 6.77 -7.11
C ALA A 46 -9.83 5.70 -7.45
N LEU A 47 -9.86 4.60 -6.68
CA LEU A 47 -10.83 3.52 -6.86
C LEU A 47 -12.25 4.00 -6.55
N ASP A 48 -12.47 4.71 -5.44
CA ASP A 48 -13.76 5.27 -5.07
C ASP A 48 -14.26 6.28 -6.10
N ARG A 49 -13.36 7.13 -6.61
CA ARG A 49 -13.71 8.06 -7.70
C ARG A 49 -14.15 7.31 -8.95
N ARG A 50 -13.48 6.21 -9.31
CA ARG A 50 -13.87 5.38 -10.45
C ARG A 50 -15.23 4.72 -10.22
N ALA A 51 -15.47 4.15 -9.05
CA ALA A 51 -16.75 3.59 -8.68
C ALA A 51 -17.88 4.63 -8.80
N ALA A 52 -17.69 5.85 -8.28
CA ALA A 52 -18.65 6.93 -8.40
C ALA A 52 -18.94 7.31 -9.87
N VAL A 53 -17.91 7.36 -10.72
CA VAL A 53 -18.08 7.65 -12.16
C VAL A 53 -18.84 6.51 -12.86
N VAL A 54 -18.52 5.25 -12.58
CA VAL A 54 -19.24 4.09 -13.12
C VAL A 54 -20.70 4.12 -12.67
N ALA A 55 -20.95 4.36 -11.39
CA ALA A 55 -22.30 4.40 -10.84
C ALA A 55 -23.18 5.51 -11.43
N ALA A 56 -22.57 6.62 -11.83
CA ALA A 56 -23.25 7.77 -12.45
C ALA A 56 -23.50 7.59 -13.95
N LEU A 57 -22.62 6.87 -14.67
CA LEU A 57 -22.66 6.77 -16.13
C LEU A 57 -23.21 5.43 -16.65
N ILE A 58 -23.21 4.40 -15.82
CA ILE A 58 -23.60 3.04 -16.20
C ILE A 58 -24.61 2.51 -15.17
N PRO A 59 -25.93 2.78 -15.36
CA PRO A 59 -26.97 2.37 -14.42
C PRO A 59 -26.93 0.87 -14.09
N GLU A 60 -26.63 0.02 -15.07
CA GLU A 60 -26.54 -1.44 -14.96
C GLU A 60 -25.39 -1.88 -14.04
N ALA A 61 -24.30 -1.11 -13.99
CA ALA A 61 -23.15 -1.38 -13.12
C ALA A 61 -23.20 -0.62 -11.79
N SER A 62 -24.24 0.20 -11.56
CA SER A 62 -24.32 1.11 -10.40
C SER A 62 -24.35 0.37 -9.06
N ALA A 63 -25.04 -0.77 -8.98
CA ALA A 63 -25.07 -1.58 -7.77
C ALA A 63 -23.69 -2.13 -7.41
N ALA A 64 -23.00 -2.75 -8.38
CA ALA A 64 -21.66 -3.29 -8.19
C ALA A 64 -20.62 -2.19 -7.89
N ALA A 65 -20.77 -1.02 -8.49
CA ALA A 65 -19.91 0.14 -8.22
C ALA A 65 -20.08 0.65 -6.77
N ARG A 66 -21.32 0.78 -6.29
CA ARG A 66 -21.59 1.17 -4.88
C ARG A 66 -21.10 0.13 -3.89
N GLU A 67 -21.23 -1.15 -4.22
CA GLU A 67 -20.66 -2.24 -3.42
C GLU A 67 -19.14 -2.10 -3.31
N ALA A 68 -18.46 -1.89 -4.44
CA ALA A 68 -17.02 -1.64 -4.44
C ALA A 68 -16.66 -0.44 -3.55
N GLU A 69 -17.30 0.71 -3.74
CA GLU A 69 -17.09 1.94 -2.96
C GLU A 69 -17.29 1.73 -1.44
N SER A 70 -18.23 0.87 -1.04
CA SER A 70 -18.49 0.59 0.37
C SER A 70 -17.36 -0.17 1.09
N LEU A 71 -16.50 -0.85 0.33
CA LEU A 71 -15.42 -1.68 0.86
C LEU A 71 -14.11 -0.89 0.93
N ARG A 72 -13.35 -1.07 2.00
CA ARG A 72 -12.02 -0.45 2.12
C ARG A 72 -10.95 -1.39 1.56
N LEU A 73 -10.00 -0.84 0.81
CA LEU A 73 -8.70 -1.44 0.55
C LEU A 73 -7.85 -1.50 1.82
N ASP A 74 -8.00 -2.59 2.56
CA ASP A 74 -7.15 -2.95 3.68
C ASP A 74 -5.86 -3.63 3.19
N SER A 75 -4.72 -3.27 3.81
CA SER A 75 -3.42 -3.87 3.47
C SER A 75 -3.27 -5.30 3.98
N ALA A 76 -4.03 -5.69 5.01
CA ALA A 76 -4.02 -7.04 5.56
C ALA A 76 -5.00 -7.99 4.86
N SER A 77 -6.05 -7.46 4.23
CA SER A 77 -7.11 -8.27 3.61
C SER A 77 -7.76 -7.57 2.41
N PRO A 78 -7.02 -7.38 1.29
CA PRO A 78 -7.53 -6.62 0.15
C PRO A 78 -8.61 -7.38 -0.65
N ALA A 79 -8.77 -8.69 -0.42
CA ALA A 79 -9.58 -9.61 -1.22
C ALA A 79 -11.03 -9.16 -1.43
N ALA A 80 -11.72 -8.66 -0.39
CA ALA A 80 -13.10 -8.22 -0.51
C ALA A 80 -13.24 -7.04 -1.48
N ARG A 81 -12.35 -6.04 -1.37
CA ARG A 81 -12.35 -4.89 -2.29
C ARG A 81 -12.00 -5.31 -3.70
N LEU A 82 -11.01 -6.19 -3.89
CA LEU A 82 -10.66 -6.70 -5.22
C LEU A 82 -11.83 -7.45 -5.88
N ALA A 83 -12.54 -8.29 -5.13
CA ALA A 83 -13.70 -9.02 -5.63
C ALA A 83 -14.83 -8.08 -6.08
N ALA A 84 -15.09 -7.01 -5.34
CA ALA A 84 -16.09 -6.02 -5.74
C ALA A 84 -15.64 -5.20 -6.96
N GLU A 85 -14.37 -4.84 -7.06
CA GLU A 85 -13.80 -4.20 -8.27
C GLU A 85 -13.90 -5.11 -9.50
N ALA A 86 -13.74 -6.43 -9.31
CA ALA A 86 -13.97 -7.45 -10.34
C ALA A 86 -15.41 -7.43 -10.86
N ALA A 87 -16.36 -7.49 -9.93
CA ALA A 87 -17.78 -7.52 -10.21
C ALA A 87 -18.22 -6.25 -10.93
N MET A 88 -17.75 -5.08 -10.46
CA MET A 88 -17.99 -3.80 -11.13
C MET A 88 -17.42 -3.79 -12.55
N ALA A 89 -16.18 -4.27 -12.76
CA ALA A 89 -15.58 -4.34 -14.08
C ALA A 89 -16.33 -5.30 -15.02
N GLN A 90 -16.87 -6.41 -14.50
CA GLN A 90 -17.70 -7.34 -15.25
C GLN A 90 -19.03 -6.71 -15.65
N ALA A 91 -19.76 -6.11 -14.71
CA ALA A 91 -21.03 -5.43 -14.98
C ALA A 91 -20.87 -4.30 -16.01
N ARG A 92 -19.76 -3.54 -15.95
CA ARG A 92 -19.42 -2.52 -16.95
C ARG A 92 -19.19 -3.11 -18.35
N ARG A 93 -18.60 -4.31 -18.46
CA ARG A 93 -18.41 -4.99 -19.75
C ARG A 93 -19.74 -5.47 -20.33
N GLU A 94 -20.60 -6.02 -19.50
CA GLU A 94 -21.93 -6.54 -19.90
C GLU A 94 -22.86 -5.42 -20.36
N ALA A 95 -22.77 -4.23 -19.76
CA ALA A 95 -23.51 -3.05 -20.17
C ALA A 95 -23.12 -2.52 -21.57
N ALA A 96 -22.05 -3.05 -22.18
CA ALA A 96 -21.55 -2.70 -23.52
C ALA A 96 -21.45 -1.18 -23.76
N THR A 97 -21.16 -0.41 -22.71
CA THR A 97 -21.16 1.05 -22.77
C THR A 97 -19.93 1.57 -23.51
N GLY A 98 -20.13 2.53 -24.42
CA GLY A 98 -19.05 3.15 -25.19
C GLY A 98 -18.00 3.88 -24.34
N THR A 99 -16.90 4.29 -24.97
CA THR A 99 -15.82 5.01 -24.29
C THR A 99 -16.28 6.41 -23.88
N HIS A 100 -16.36 6.67 -22.56
CA HIS A 100 -16.62 8.00 -22.01
C HIS A 100 -15.33 8.62 -21.47
N PRO A 101 -15.01 9.90 -21.75
CA PRO A 101 -13.76 10.54 -21.30
C PRO A 101 -13.53 10.44 -19.79
N LEU A 102 -14.58 10.65 -18.97
CA LEU A 102 -14.48 10.53 -17.51
C LEU A 102 -14.17 9.10 -17.02
N LEU A 103 -14.62 8.07 -17.75
CA LEU A 103 -14.29 6.68 -17.43
C LEU A 103 -12.81 6.42 -17.71
N GLY A 104 -12.32 6.89 -18.87
CA GLY A 104 -10.90 6.78 -19.23
C GLY A 104 -10.00 7.51 -18.23
N GLU A 105 -10.36 8.73 -17.83
CA GLU A 105 -9.61 9.49 -16.83
C GLU A 105 -9.57 8.78 -15.47
N ALA A 106 -10.70 8.21 -15.04
CA ALA A 106 -10.77 7.45 -13.81
C ALA A 106 -9.91 6.17 -13.86
N ASP A 107 -9.93 5.43 -14.97
CA ASP A 107 -9.10 4.26 -15.19
C ASP A 107 -7.60 4.59 -15.14
N VAL A 108 -7.18 5.66 -15.84
CA VAL A 108 -5.78 6.14 -15.83
C VAL A 108 -5.33 6.55 -14.42
N ARG A 109 -6.20 7.22 -13.65
CA ARG A 109 -5.89 7.63 -12.28
C ARG A 109 -5.68 6.43 -11.36
N VAL A 110 -6.50 5.38 -11.49
CA VAL A 110 -6.35 4.13 -10.74
C VAL A 110 -5.04 3.44 -11.10
N GLU A 111 -4.72 3.33 -12.39
CA GLU A 111 -3.47 2.73 -12.84
C GLU A 111 -2.24 3.43 -12.25
N LEU A 112 -2.21 4.77 -12.32
CA LEU A 112 -1.11 5.56 -11.77
C LEU A 112 -0.98 5.39 -10.25
N ALA A 113 -2.10 5.43 -9.53
CA ALA A 113 -2.11 5.26 -8.08
C ALA A 113 -1.66 3.84 -7.67
N ALA A 114 -2.07 2.82 -8.41
CA ALA A 114 -1.66 1.44 -8.18
C ALA A 114 -0.14 1.28 -8.34
N ARG A 115 0.45 1.87 -9.39
CA ARG A 115 1.90 1.86 -9.61
C ARG A 115 2.66 2.53 -8.47
N PHE A 116 2.19 3.67 -7.96
CA PHE A 116 2.81 4.32 -6.80
C PHE A 116 2.69 3.50 -5.52
N TYR A 117 1.54 2.86 -5.29
CA TYR A 117 1.35 1.95 -4.17
C TYR A 117 2.30 0.74 -4.27
N HIS A 118 2.39 0.08 -5.42
CA HIS A 118 3.31 -1.05 -5.63
C HIS A 118 4.78 -0.67 -5.43
N ALA A 119 5.19 0.52 -5.87
CA ALA A 119 6.54 1.02 -5.62
C ALA A 119 6.80 1.22 -4.12
N ALA A 120 5.86 1.82 -3.39
CA ALA A 120 5.97 2.01 -1.94
C ALA A 120 5.99 0.67 -1.16
N VAL A 121 5.20 -0.31 -1.59
CA VAL A 121 5.20 -1.67 -1.03
C VAL A 121 6.54 -2.35 -1.26
N THR A 122 7.11 -2.26 -2.48
CA THR A 122 8.43 -2.82 -2.80
C THR A 122 9.52 -2.21 -1.92
N ASP A 123 9.54 -0.88 -1.78
CA ASP A 123 10.49 -0.18 -0.90
C ASP A 123 10.34 -0.68 0.55
N THR A 124 9.10 -0.81 1.04
CA THR A 124 8.78 -1.28 2.41
C THR A 124 9.24 -2.71 2.66
N ARG A 125 8.99 -3.62 1.71
CA ARG A 125 9.41 -5.02 1.80
C ARG A 125 10.94 -5.14 1.80
N ALA A 126 11.64 -4.42 0.92
CA ALA A 126 13.09 -4.42 0.84
C ALA A 126 13.76 -4.02 2.18
N VAL A 127 13.19 -3.05 2.90
CA VAL A 127 13.71 -2.64 4.21
C VAL A 127 13.38 -3.64 5.33
N ARG A 128 12.20 -4.26 5.29
CA ARG A 128 11.80 -5.27 6.29
C ARG A 128 12.59 -6.57 6.21
N HIS A 129 13.15 -6.92 5.05
CA HIS A 129 14.04 -8.07 4.91
C HIS A 129 15.44 -7.87 5.51
N HIS A 130 15.80 -6.64 5.93
CA HIS A 130 17.12 -6.39 6.48
C HIS A 130 17.28 -7.11 7.84
N PRO A 131 18.32 -7.96 8.02
CA PRO A 131 18.46 -8.82 9.21
C PRO A 131 18.52 -8.04 10.52
N LEU A 132 18.99 -6.79 10.47
CA LEU A 132 19.07 -5.88 11.61
C LEU A 132 17.69 -5.38 12.08
N VAL A 133 16.72 -5.19 11.18
CA VAL A 133 15.34 -4.83 11.55
C VAL A 133 14.63 -6.01 12.21
N ARG A 134 14.92 -7.23 11.73
CA ARG A 134 14.44 -8.49 12.32
C ARG A 134 15.06 -8.73 13.71
N LEU A 135 16.37 -8.56 13.84
CA LEU A 135 17.09 -8.79 15.10
C LEU A 135 16.63 -7.84 16.21
N LEU A 136 16.34 -6.58 15.87
CA LEU A 136 15.89 -5.56 16.81
C LEU A 136 14.36 -5.52 17.03
N ARG A 137 13.57 -6.39 16.38
CA ARG A 137 12.09 -6.39 16.40
C ARG A 137 11.44 -5.02 16.15
N LEU A 138 12.14 -4.13 15.45
CA LEU A 138 11.73 -2.73 15.21
C LEU A 138 10.49 -2.61 14.30
N ALA A 139 10.17 -3.67 13.54
CA ALA A 139 9.03 -3.69 12.62
C ALA A 139 7.67 -4.01 13.29
N GLY A 140 7.66 -4.36 14.58
CA GLY A 140 6.45 -4.79 15.29
C GLY A 140 5.81 -6.05 14.68
N THR A 141 4.53 -6.28 15.02
CA THR A 141 3.66 -7.36 14.48
C THR A 141 2.85 -6.94 13.26
N ALA A 142 3.09 -5.74 12.71
CA ALA A 142 2.27 -5.25 11.59
C ALA A 142 2.38 -6.19 10.38
N PRO A 143 1.25 -6.63 9.78
CA PRO A 143 1.26 -7.53 8.62
C PRO A 143 2.04 -6.90 7.46
N LEU A 144 2.63 -7.73 6.59
CA LEU A 144 3.29 -7.21 5.40
C LEU A 144 2.21 -6.63 4.47
N PRO A 145 2.42 -5.43 3.89
CA PRO A 145 1.49 -4.93 2.90
C PRO A 145 1.50 -5.85 1.68
N ASP A 146 0.33 -6.30 1.26
CA ASP A 146 0.15 -7.12 0.07
C ASP A 146 -0.08 -6.29 -1.19
N PHE A 147 0.33 -6.86 -2.33
CA PHE A 147 0.19 -6.24 -3.62
C PHE A 147 -1.28 -6.16 -4.01
N TYR A 148 -1.68 -5.03 -4.57
CA TYR A 148 -2.98 -4.89 -5.21
C TYR A 148 -2.87 -5.46 -6.61
N ASP A 149 -3.18 -6.75 -6.79
CA ASP A 149 -3.09 -7.38 -8.10
C ASP A 149 -4.48 -7.49 -8.76
N LEU A 150 -4.75 -6.59 -9.72
CA LEU A 150 -5.95 -6.69 -10.56
C LEU A 150 -5.84 -7.84 -11.58
N SER A 151 -4.67 -8.45 -11.77
CA SER A 151 -4.47 -9.48 -12.79
C SER A 151 -4.97 -10.87 -12.36
N GLU A 152 -4.96 -11.19 -11.06
CA GLU A 152 -5.56 -12.45 -10.55
C GLU A 152 -7.08 -12.49 -10.80
N VAL A 153 -7.72 -11.33 -10.78
CA VAL A 153 -9.16 -11.17 -11.03
C VAL A 153 -9.55 -11.40 -12.49
N VAL A 154 -8.62 -11.16 -13.43
CA VAL A 154 -8.87 -11.32 -14.88
C VAL A 154 -8.50 -12.72 -15.37
N SER A 155 -7.76 -13.52 -14.58
CA SER A 155 -7.18 -14.79 -15.01
C SER A 155 -8.06 -16.03 -14.75
N THR A 156 -9.21 -15.91 -14.11
CA THR A 156 -10.23 -16.98 -14.17
C THR A 156 -11.03 -16.85 -15.45
N ARG A 157 -10.41 -17.26 -16.56
CA ARG A 157 -11.08 -17.69 -17.79
C ARG A 157 -11.01 -19.20 -17.88
#